data_AF-A0A0J9UPG4-F1
#
_entry.id   AF-A0A0J9UPG4-F1
#
_cell.length_a   1.000
_cell.length_b   1.000
_cell.length_c   1.000
_cell.angle_alpha   90.00
_cell.angle_beta   90.00
_cell.angle_gamma   90.00
#
_symmetry.space_group_name_H-M   'P 1'
#
loop_
_entity.id
_entity.type
_entity.pdbx_description
1 polymer ?
#
loop_
_entity_poly.entity_id
_entity_poly.type
_entity_poly.pdbx_seq_one_letter_code
_entity_poly.pdbx_strand_id
1 'polypeptide(L)'
;MAPIFLGKSRIDRNAERLSVLSRIESALVDYDSFIDKTNLALTLSDAESRDVQSLRNWVDGNGCLAGNETSYLEHDRDLVSLVPTLDNAVKRFESWIEERLVQFLPKFRESNRYVSSDPNVHIYNGPFVSRVAKGLLICLVTLLLLLPIVVCNVVSTAAVRIFIVMLSTIVYLLVLSGLTRAKTTELVVAGTTYATVLIVFVSGTSDKVT
;
A
#
# COMPACT_ATOMS: atom_id res chain seq x y z
N MET A 1 8.97 66.03 9.36
CA MET A 1 9.21 65.28 8.11
C MET A 1 9.49 63.84 8.52
N ALA A 2 8.52 62.94 8.36
CA ALA A 2 8.65 61.56 8.82
C ALA A 2 9.65 60.79 7.94
N PRO A 3 10.54 59.96 8.52
CA PRO A 3 11.55 59.26 7.75
C PRO A 3 10.94 58.25 6.78
N ILE A 4 11.17 58.46 5.48
CA ILE A 4 10.62 57.71 4.34
C ILE A 4 11.26 56.30 4.20
N PHE A 5 12.25 55.96 5.02
CA PHE A 5 12.98 54.69 4.91
C PHE A 5 12.19 53.47 5.42
N LEU A 6 11.15 53.67 6.24
CA LEU A 6 10.33 52.56 6.76
C LEU A 6 9.33 52.01 5.73
N GLY A 7 9.10 52.72 4.62
CA GLY A 7 8.16 52.30 3.58
C GLY A 7 8.74 51.40 2.49
N LYS A 8 10.06 51.14 2.50
CA LYS A 8 10.73 50.38 1.43
C LYS A 8 11.73 49.39 2.02
N SER A 9 11.37 48.11 2.02
CA SER A 9 12.17 47.00 2.56
C SER A 9 13.63 46.99 2.07
N ARG A 10 13.88 47.39 0.81
CA ARG A 10 15.22 47.43 0.20
C ARG A 10 16.12 48.60 0.66
N ILE A 11 15.59 49.59 1.38
CA ILE A 11 16.33 50.78 1.85
C ILE A 11 16.17 50.93 3.37
N ASP A 12 15.82 49.83 4.05
CA ASP A 12 15.69 49.87 5.50
C ASP A 12 17.07 49.98 6.17
N ARG A 13 17.26 51.03 6.94
CA ARG A 13 18.48 51.28 7.73
C ARG A 13 18.25 51.02 9.22
N ASN A 14 17.06 50.58 9.61
CA ASN A 14 16.74 50.29 10.99
C ASN A 14 17.35 48.93 11.40
N ALA A 15 18.45 48.98 12.13
CA ALA A 15 19.17 47.80 12.61
C ALA A 15 18.31 46.88 13.51
N GLU A 16 17.41 47.46 14.32
CA GLU A 16 16.48 46.69 15.18
C GLU A 16 15.46 45.93 14.33
N ARG A 17 14.94 46.53 13.27
CA ARG A 17 14.01 45.83 12.37
C ARG A 17 14.73 44.74 11.57
N LEU A 18 15.93 45.00 11.09
CA LEU A 18 16.73 44.00 10.36
C LEU A 18 17.12 42.81 11.25
N SER A 19 17.46 43.04 12.52
CA SER A 19 17.76 41.96 13.47
C SER A 19 16.53 41.11 13.80
N VAL A 20 15.35 41.73 13.93
CA VAL A 20 14.08 41.00 14.09
C VAL A 20 13.77 40.18 12.84
N LEU A 21 13.94 40.75 11.64
CA LEU A 21 13.71 40.04 10.39
C LEU A 21 14.66 38.84 10.22
N SER A 22 15.95 38.96 10.55
CA SER A 22 16.87 37.82 10.45
C SER A 22 16.55 36.71 11.46
N ARG A 23 16.07 37.07 12.66
CA ARG A 23 15.57 36.10 13.64
C ARG A 23 14.32 35.38 13.14
N ILE A 24 13.40 36.10 12.49
CA ILE A 24 12.20 35.51 11.89
C ILE A 24 12.61 34.56 10.75
N GLU A 25 13.53 34.97 9.89
CA GLU A 25 14.03 34.13 8.80
C GLU A 25 14.65 32.83 9.32
N SER A 26 15.51 32.92 10.35
CA SER A 26 16.11 31.75 10.99
C SER A 26 15.06 30.82 11.60
N ALA A 27 14.09 31.40 12.34
CA ALA A 27 13.00 30.63 12.93
C ALA A 27 12.09 29.98 11.87
N LEU A 28 11.90 30.62 10.73
CA LEU A 28 11.10 30.09 9.62
C LEU A 28 11.80 28.89 8.97
N VAL A 29 13.13 28.95 8.81
CA VAL A 29 13.93 27.81 8.31
C VAL A 29 13.85 26.62 9.27
N ASP A 30 13.96 26.86 10.58
CA ASP A 30 13.83 25.81 11.58
C ASP A 30 12.43 25.18 11.57
N TYR A 31 11.40 26.01 11.41
CA TYR A 31 10.01 25.56 11.29
C TYR A 31 9.79 24.71 10.04
N ASP A 32 10.31 25.13 8.89
CA ASP A 32 10.21 24.38 7.63
C ASP A 32 10.88 23.00 7.75
N SER A 33 12.09 22.95 8.32
CA SER A 33 12.78 21.68 8.61
C SER A 33 11.99 20.78 9.57
N PHE A 34 11.32 21.35 10.56
CA PHE A 34 10.49 20.60 11.49
C PHE A 34 9.25 20.02 10.81
N ILE A 35 8.59 20.79 9.94
CA ILE A 35 7.44 20.33 9.16
C ILE A 35 7.85 19.19 8.22
N ASP A 36 8.99 19.31 7.53
CA ASP A 36 9.49 18.24 6.66
C ASP A 36 9.77 16.94 7.41
N LYS A 37 10.44 17.03 8.57
CA LYS A 37 10.69 15.85 9.43
C LYS A 37 9.41 15.23 9.97
N THR A 38 8.44 16.07 10.35
CA THR A 38 7.14 15.61 10.83
C THR A 38 6.35 14.94 9.70
N ASN A 39 6.39 15.51 8.50
CA ASN A 39 5.77 14.91 7.32
C ASN A 39 6.39 13.54 7.00
N LEU A 40 7.73 13.47 7.04
CA LEU A 40 8.44 12.20 6.86
C LEU A 40 8.01 11.18 7.92
N ALA A 41 7.98 11.56 9.20
CA ALA A 41 7.55 10.67 10.28
C ALA A 41 6.10 10.18 10.10
N LEU A 42 5.19 11.05 9.65
CA LEU A 42 3.78 10.72 9.40
C LEU A 42 3.56 9.90 8.11
N THR A 43 4.52 9.89 7.18
CA THR A 43 4.44 9.12 5.93
C THR A 43 5.05 7.73 6.04
N LEU A 44 5.82 7.47 7.09
CA LEU A 44 6.28 6.13 7.41
C LEU A 44 5.07 5.22 7.69
N SER A 45 5.13 4.00 7.17
CA SER A 45 4.13 2.99 7.42
C SER A 45 4.40 2.28 8.74
N ASP A 46 3.33 1.83 9.39
CA ASP A 46 3.44 0.93 10.56
C ASP A 46 4.33 -0.27 10.21
N ALA A 47 5.11 -0.72 11.20
CA ALA A 47 5.92 -1.91 11.06
C ALA A 47 5.04 -3.15 10.81
N GLU A 48 5.53 -4.06 9.97
CA GLU A 48 4.82 -5.30 9.69
C GLU A 48 4.83 -6.19 10.94
N SER A 49 3.66 -6.67 11.37
CA SER A 49 3.50 -7.51 12.57
C SER A 49 4.42 -8.75 12.56
N ARG A 50 4.69 -9.29 11.37
CA ARG A 50 5.63 -10.41 11.18
C ARG A 50 7.07 -10.03 11.49
N ASP A 51 7.52 -8.85 11.06
CA ASP A 51 8.88 -8.39 11.29
C ASP A 51 9.11 -8.12 12.77
N VAL A 52 8.10 -7.52 13.43
CA VAL A 52 8.08 -7.34 14.88
C VAL A 52 8.14 -8.68 15.60
N GLN A 53 7.33 -9.66 15.19
CA GLN A 53 7.34 -11.00 15.80
C GLN A 53 8.67 -11.73 15.59
N SER A 54 9.28 -11.58 14.43
CA SER A 54 10.59 -12.17 14.14
C SER A 54 11.68 -11.56 15.03
N LEU A 55 11.61 -10.25 15.25
CA LEU A 55 12.51 -9.55 16.16
C LEU A 55 12.29 -9.97 17.63
N ARG A 56 11.03 -10.09 18.07
CA ARG A 56 10.71 -10.62 19.41
C ARG A 56 11.27 -12.02 19.61
N ASN A 57 11.03 -12.94 18.66
CA ASN A 57 11.55 -14.31 18.73
C ASN A 57 13.09 -14.36 18.80
N TRP A 58 13.76 -13.44 18.10
CA TRP A 58 15.23 -13.32 18.14
C TRP A 58 15.73 -12.84 19.49
N VAL A 59 15.11 -11.78 20.03
CA VAL A 59 15.44 -11.21 21.34
C VAL A 59 15.23 -12.25 22.45
N ASP A 60 14.09 -12.92 22.45
CA ASP A 60 13.74 -13.97 23.42
C ASP A 60 14.67 -15.19 23.29
N GLY A 61 15.12 -15.49 22.06
CA GLY A 61 16.01 -16.62 21.78
C GLY A 61 17.45 -16.40 22.20
N ASN A 62 17.96 -15.17 22.07
CA ASN A 62 19.36 -14.85 22.36
C ASN A 62 19.56 -14.31 23.78
N GLY A 63 18.53 -13.76 24.41
CA GLY A 63 18.56 -13.31 25.81
C GLY A 63 19.64 -12.27 26.10
N CYS A 64 20.13 -11.56 25.08
CA CYS A 64 21.31 -10.69 25.16
C CYS A 64 20.98 -9.24 25.54
N LEU A 65 19.70 -8.88 25.64
CA LEU A 65 19.21 -7.55 25.96
C LEU A 65 18.42 -7.57 27.28
N ALA A 66 18.56 -6.52 28.07
CA ALA A 66 17.77 -6.38 29.29
C ALA A 66 16.29 -6.12 28.94
N GLY A 67 15.35 -6.65 29.73
CA GLY A 67 13.91 -6.48 29.46
C GLY A 67 13.45 -5.01 29.36
N ASN A 68 14.13 -4.10 30.07
CA ASN A 68 13.87 -2.67 29.97
C ASN A 68 14.26 -2.08 28.59
N GLU A 69 15.30 -2.64 27.97
CA GLU A 69 15.75 -2.24 26.63
C GLU A 69 14.85 -2.80 25.53
N THR A 70 14.03 -3.81 25.82
CA THR A 70 13.16 -4.49 24.83
C THR A 70 11.68 -4.13 24.98
N SER A 71 11.28 -3.32 25.98
CA SER A 71 9.88 -2.93 26.22
C SER A 71 9.26 -2.14 25.05
N TYR A 72 10.08 -1.50 24.20
CA TYR A 72 9.60 -0.85 22.99
C TYR A 72 8.96 -1.86 22.01
N LEU A 73 9.36 -3.13 22.05
CA LEU A 73 8.78 -4.18 21.21
C LEU A 73 7.36 -4.55 21.63
N GLU A 74 6.89 -4.18 22.82
CA GLU A 74 5.51 -4.42 23.27
C GLU A 74 4.52 -3.42 22.65
N HIS A 75 5.03 -2.31 22.12
CA HIS A 75 4.24 -1.21 21.57
C HIS A 75 4.17 -1.28 20.05
N ASP A 76 3.39 -2.25 19.52
CA ASP A 76 3.28 -2.51 18.07
C ASP A 76 2.90 -1.27 17.23
N ARG A 77 2.19 -0.31 17.83
CA ARG A 77 1.72 0.92 17.17
C ARG A 77 2.78 2.01 17.05
N ASP A 78 3.88 1.90 17.80
CA ASP A 78 4.96 2.89 17.81
C ASP A 78 6.13 2.47 16.90
N LEU A 79 6.05 1.27 16.33
CA LEU A 79 7.04 0.71 15.42
C LEU A 79 6.71 1.08 13.98
N VAL A 80 7.70 1.60 13.26
CA VAL A 80 7.55 2.05 11.87
C VAL A 80 8.55 1.36 10.94
N SER A 81 8.12 1.10 9.71
CA SER A 81 8.98 0.58 8.65
C SER A 81 9.72 1.73 7.97
N LEU A 82 11.05 1.71 8.03
CA LEU A 82 11.91 2.67 7.33
C LEU A 82 11.91 2.49 5.81
N VAL A 83 11.51 1.31 5.32
CA VAL A 83 11.42 1.03 3.89
C VAL A 83 10.05 1.49 3.38
N PRO A 84 9.98 2.41 2.40
CA PRO A 84 8.72 2.88 1.86
C PRO A 84 7.97 1.72 1.21
N THR A 85 6.85 1.35 1.82
CA THR A 85 5.97 0.31 1.30
C THR A 85 5.02 0.95 0.30
N LEU A 86 5.45 0.99 -0.97
CA LEU A 86 4.74 1.68 -2.05
C LEU A 86 3.28 1.23 -2.21
N ASP A 87 2.91 0.02 -1.73
CA ASP A 87 1.57 -0.51 -1.92
C ASP A 87 1.08 -1.35 -0.72
N ASN A 88 0.59 -0.65 0.32
CA ASN A 88 0.07 -1.29 1.55
C ASN A 88 -1.07 -2.28 1.27
N ALA A 89 -1.87 -2.06 0.24
CA ALA A 89 -2.97 -2.95 -0.14
C ALA A 89 -2.47 -4.26 -0.75
N VAL A 90 -1.56 -4.17 -1.73
CA VAL A 90 -0.91 -5.35 -2.32
C VAL A 90 -0.11 -6.10 -1.27
N LYS A 91 0.62 -5.41 -0.39
CA LYS A 91 1.34 -6.03 0.73
C LYS A 91 0.42 -6.75 1.72
N ARG A 92 -0.74 -6.15 2.05
CA ARG A 92 -1.72 -6.78 2.93
C ARG A 92 -2.32 -8.03 2.29
N PHE A 93 -2.59 -7.98 0.98
CA PHE A 93 -3.06 -9.14 0.23
C PHE A 93 -1.97 -10.21 0.09
N GLU A 94 -0.73 -9.80 -0.16
CA GLU A 94 0.44 -10.64 -0.18
C GLU A 94 0.56 -11.36 1.16
N SER A 95 0.66 -10.64 2.28
CA SER A 95 0.70 -11.16 3.65
C SER A 95 -0.46 -12.13 3.95
N TRP A 96 -1.70 -11.79 3.57
CA TRP A 96 -2.85 -12.68 3.73
C TRP A 96 -2.70 -13.98 2.92
N ILE A 97 -2.23 -13.90 1.68
CA ILE A 97 -1.90 -15.08 0.88
C ILE A 97 -0.75 -15.85 1.51
N GLU A 98 0.30 -15.19 2.02
CA GLU A 98 1.44 -15.86 2.63
C GLU A 98 1.00 -16.68 3.84
N GLU A 99 0.21 -16.09 4.74
CA GLU A 99 -0.36 -16.80 5.90
C GLU A 99 -1.16 -18.02 5.46
N ARG A 100 -1.98 -17.86 4.41
CA ARG A 100 -2.81 -18.94 3.87
C ARG A 100 -1.98 -20.02 3.19
N LEU A 101 -0.97 -19.64 2.43
CA LEU A 101 -0.07 -20.55 1.72
C LEU A 101 0.79 -21.34 2.71
N VAL A 102 1.26 -20.71 3.79
CA VAL A 102 1.99 -21.36 4.89
C VAL A 102 1.09 -22.34 5.64
N GLN A 103 -0.19 -22.02 5.85
CA GLN A 103 -1.16 -22.95 6.43
C GLN A 103 -1.40 -24.17 5.52
N PHE A 104 -1.53 -23.97 4.21
CA PHE A 104 -1.87 -25.05 3.27
C PHE A 104 -0.68 -25.89 2.82
N LEU A 105 0.53 -25.31 2.76
CA LEU A 105 1.73 -26.02 2.35
C LEU A 105 2.84 -25.87 3.40
N PRO A 106 2.83 -26.72 4.45
CA PRO A 106 3.89 -26.71 5.47
C PRO A 106 5.29 -27.01 4.89
N LYS A 107 5.39 -27.61 3.70
CA LYS A 107 6.65 -27.81 2.97
C LYS A 107 7.32 -26.51 2.52
N PHE A 108 6.57 -25.41 2.39
CA PHE A 108 7.16 -24.11 2.10
C PHE A 108 7.87 -23.51 3.32
N ARG A 109 7.59 -23.98 4.53
CA ARG A 109 8.30 -23.60 5.76
C ARG A 109 9.77 -24.02 5.75
N GLU A 110 10.13 -25.00 4.92
CA GLU A 110 11.51 -25.46 4.72
C GLU A 110 12.15 -24.79 3.50
N SER A 111 12.47 -23.50 3.59
CA SER A 111 13.40 -22.91 2.62
C SER A 111 14.44 -22.06 3.33
N ASN A 112 15.66 -22.59 3.28
CA ASN A 112 16.95 -21.91 3.45
C ASN A 112 17.47 -21.69 4.88
N ARG A 113 17.99 -22.77 5.49
CA ARG A 113 18.96 -22.78 6.62
C ARG A 113 20.31 -22.07 6.33
N TYR A 114 20.41 -21.29 5.26
CA TYR A 114 21.70 -20.77 4.75
C TYR A 114 21.89 -19.27 4.92
N VAL A 115 20.92 -18.52 5.45
CA VAL A 115 21.02 -17.05 5.61
C VAL A 115 21.19 -16.63 7.08
N SER A 116 20.86 -17.49 8.04
CA SER A 116 21.16 -17.27 9.47
C SER A 116 21.47 -18.60 10.16
N SER A 117 22.48 -18.62 11.02
CA SER A 117 22.83 -19.79 11.86
C SER A 117 21.99 -19.88 13.12
N ASP A 118 21.04 -18.96 13.32
CA ASP A 118 20.21 -18.89 14.51
C ASP A 118 18.87 -19.63 14.31
N PRO A 119 18.58 -20.70 15.08
CA PRO A 119 17.34 -21.47 14.99
C PRO A 119 16.08 -20.67 15.36
N ASN A 120 16.21 -19.51 16.01
CA ASN A 120 15.08 -18.67 16.42
C ASN A 120 14.74 -17.56 15.41
N VAL A 121 15.50 -17.43 14.31
CA VAL A 121 15.26 -16.40 13.28
C VAL A 121 14.91 -17.03 11.94
N HIS A 122 13.62 -17.02 11.62
CA HIS A 122 13.14 -17.46 10.31
C HIS A 122 13.04 -16.27 9.35
N ILE A 123 14.15 -15.95 8.67
CA ILE A 123 14.12 -15.07 7.49
C ILE A 123 13.59 -15.91 6.34
N TYR A 124 12.31 -15.73 6.04
CA TYR A 124 11.70 -16.40 4.91
C TYR A 124 12.23 -15.84 3.58
N ASN A 125 12.32 -16.67 2.54
CA ASN A 125 12.68 -16.25 1.18
C ASN A 125 11.56 -15.36 0.58
N GLY A 126 11.51 -14.10 1.01
CA GLY A 126 10.58 -13.07 0.56
C GLY A 126 10.40 -12.95 -0.96
N PRO A 127 11.44 -13.10 -1.81
CA PRO A 127 11.24 -12.89 -3.24
C PRO A 127 10.44 -14.01 -3.93
N PHE A 128 10.38 -15.24 -3.40
CA PHE A 128 9.62 -16.32 -4.05
C PHE A 128 8.14 -16.22 -3.73
N VAL A 129 7.77 -15.99 -2.46
CA VAL A 129 6.36 -15.88 -2.10
C VAL A 129 5.75 -14.57 -2.56
N SER A 130 6.53 -13.48 -2.59
CA SER A 130 6.10 -12.27 -3.30
C SER A 130 5.78 -12.54 -4.76
N ARG A 131 6.57 -13.37 -5.45
CA ARG A 131 6.30 -13.79 -6.83
C ARG A 131 5.03 -14.64 -6.96
N VAL A 132 4.82 -15.59 -6.05
CA VAL A 132 3.61 -16.44 -6.05
C VAL A 132 2.36 -15.60 -5.75
N ALA A 133 2.41 -14.72 -4.75
CA ALA A 133 1.30 -13.84 -4.40
C ALA A 133 0.94 -12.89 -5.54
N LYS A 134 1.94 -12.29 -6.19
CA LYS A 134 1.74 -11.47 -7.40
C LYS A 134 1.13 -12.29 -8.54
N GLY A 135 1.61 -13.52 -8.76
CA GLY A 135 1.04 -14.44 -9.74
C GLY A 135 -0.43 -14.77 -9.45
N LEU A 136 -0.76 -15.05 -8.18
CA LEU A 136 -2.14 -15.34 -7.75
C LEU A 136 -3.04 -14.11 -7.88
N LEU A 137 -2.54 -12.92 -7.57
CA LEU A 137 -3.25 -11.65 -7.73
C LEU A 137 -3.57 -11.38 -9.20
N ILE A 138 -2.59 -11.52 -10.10
CA ILE A 138 -2.80 -11.39 -11.55
C ILE A 138 -3.81 -12.42 -12.03
N CYS A 139 -3.67 -13.68 -11.58
CA CYS A 139 -4.60 -14.75 -11.92
C CYS A 139 -6.03 -14.42 -11.45
N LEU A 140 -6.21 -13.97 -10.21
CA LEU A 140 -7.50 -13.59 -9.65
C LEU A 140 -8.14 -12.44 -10.44
N VAL A 141 -7.38 -11.39 -10.76
CA VAL A 141 -7.85 -10.27 -11.59
C VAL A 141 -8.27 -10.79 -12.97
N THR A 142 -7.43 -11.58 -13.64
CA THR A 142 -7.75 -12.12 -14.97
C THR A 142 -8.97 -13.03 -14.97
N LEU A 143 -9.13 -13.87 -13.95
CA LEU A 143 -10.30 -14.73 -13.78
C LEU A 143 -11.56 -13.89 -13.60
N LEU A 144 -11.49 -12.82 -12.80
CA LEU A 144 -12.61 -11.91 -12.56
C LEU A 144 -13.04 -11.16 -13.84
N LEU A 145 -12.10 -10.89 -14.77
CA LEU A 145 -12.41 -10.36 -16.10
C LEU A 145 -13.03 -11.41 -17.04
N LEU A 146 -12.53 -12.65 -17.02
CA LEU A 146 -12.95 -13.68 -17.98
C LEU A 146 -14.24 -14.40 -17.58
N LEU A 147 -14.50 -14.55 -16.28
CA LEU A 147 -15.64 -15.29 -15.74
C LEU A 147 -17.01 -14.80 -16.25
N PRO A 148 -17.33 -13.49 -16.23
CA PRO A 148 -18.62 -13.02 -16.77
C PRO A 148 -18.76 -13.24 -18.28
N ILE A 149 -17.66 -13.25 -19.04
CA ILE A 149 -17.69 -13.55 -20.49
C ILE A 149 -18.13 -15.01 -20.70
N VAL A 150 -17.54 -15.94 -19.96
CA VAL A 150 -17.89 -17.37 -20.03
C VAL A 150 -19.32 -17.60 -19.58
N VAL A 151 -19.75 -16.98 -18.48
CA VAL A 151 -21.11 -17.14 -17.95
C VAL A 151 -22.17 -16.59 -18.92
N CYS A 152 -21.92 -15.44 -19.54
CA CYS A 152 -22.81 -14.88 -20.56
C CYS A 152 -22.96 -15.78 -21.79
N ASN A 153 -21.96 -16.60 -22.11
CA ASN A 153 -22.03 -17.56 -23.21
C ASN A 153 -22.99 -18.74 -22.91
N VAL A 154 -23.13 -19.13 -21.63
CA VAL A 154 -23.95 -20.29 -21.23
C VAL A 154 -25.39 -19.89 -20.93
N VAL A 155 -25.61 -18.69 -20.37
CA VAL A 155 -26.95 -18.18 -20.04
C VAL A 155 -27.63 -17.70 -21.31
N SER A 156 -28.88 -18.11 -21.59
CA SER A 156 -29.63 -17.67 -22.79
C SER A 156 -30.44 -16.38 -22.59
N THR A 157 -30.78 -16.03 -21.35
CA THR A 157 -31.69 -14.91 -21.04
C THR A 157 -30.95 -13.58 -20.98
N ALA A 158 -31.34 -12.63 -21.84
CA ALA A 158 -30.71 -11.30 -21.94
C ALA A 158 -30.74 -10.51 -20.62
N ALA A 159 -31.86 -10.50 -19.89
CA ALA A 159 -31.98 -9.81 -18.60
C ALA A 159 -31.00 -10.36 -17.55
N VAL A 160 -30.80 -11.67 -17.52
CA VAL A 160 -29.88 -12.34 -16.59
C VAL A 160 -28.43 -12.03 -16.94
N ARG A 161 -28.08 -11.99 -18.24
CA ARG A 161 -26.75 -11.58 -18.70
C ARG A 161 -26.39 -10.15 -18.26
N ILE A 162 -27.31 -9.20 -18.44
CA ILE A 162 -27.11 -7.80 -18.03
C ILE A 162 -26.88 -7.71 -16.52
N PHE A 163 -27.68 -8.42 -15.73
CA PHE A 163 -27.53 -8.45 -14.28
C PHE A 163 -26.16 -9.02 -13.84
N ILE A 164 -25.73 -10.13 -14.44
CA ILE A 164 -24.43 -10.77 -14.14
C ILE A 164 -23.26 -9.85 -14.51
N VAL A 165 -23.33 -9.19 -15.67
CA VAL A 165 -22.33 -8.21 -16.11
C VAL A 165 -22.24 -7.05 -15.14
N MET A 166 -23.36 -6.47 -14.73
CA MET A 166 -23.40 -5.36 -13.78
C MET A 166 -22.85 -5.74 -12.40
N LEU A 167 -23.21 -6.93 -11.89
CA LEU A 167 -22.69 -7.41 -10.62
C LEU A 167 -21.17 -7.66 -10.70
N SER A 168 -20.71 -8.26 -11.80
CA SER A 168 -19.30 -8.59 -11.99
C SER A 168 -18.43 -7.35 -12.17
N THR A 169 -18.91 -6.29 -12.82
CA THR A 169 -18.18 -5.03 -12.96
C THR A 169 -18.05 -4.31 -11.62
N ILE A 170 -19.09 -4.32 -10.80
CA ILE A 170 -19.05 -3.75 -9.44
C ILE A 170 -18.01 -4.50 -8.59
N VAL A 171 -18.06 -5.84 -8.56
CA VAL A 171 -17.09 -6.64 -7.80
C VAL A 171 -15.66 -6.41 -8.31
N TYR A 172 -15.45 -6.34 -9.62
CA TYR A 172 -14.15 -6.03 -10.20
C TYR A 172 -13.61 -4.67 -9.75
N LEU A 173 -14.44 -3.63 -9.79
CA LEU A 173 -14.03 -2.29 -9.36
C LEU A 173 -13.75 -2.22 -7.86
N LEU A 174 -14.53 -2.93 -7.03
CA LEU A 174 -14.28 -3.02 -5.59
C LEU A 174 -12.94 -3.72 -5.30
N VAL A 175 -12.67 -4.83 -5.97
CA VAL A 175 -11.40 -5.56 -5.83
C VAL A 175 -10.24 -4.70 -6.31
N LEU A 176 -10.35 -4.06 -7.48
CA LEU A 176 -9.30 -3.22 -8.04
C LEU A 176 -9.04 -1.99 -7.16
N SER A 177 -10.09 -1.32 -6.67
CA SER A 177 -9.98 -0.19 -5.74
C SER A 177 -9.41 -0.58 -4.38
N GLY A 178 -9.66 -1.80 -3.92
CA GLY A 178 -9.14 -2.31 -2.66
C GLY A 178 -7.68 -2.76 -2.76
N LEU A 179 -7.27 -3.29 -3.92
CA LEU A 179 -5.93 -3.83 -4.14
C LEU A 179 -4.93 -2.79 -4.65
N THR A 180 -5.37 -1.76 -5.38
CA THR A 180 -4.49 -0.76 -5.97
C THR A 180 -4.76 0.62 -5.37
N ARG A 181 -3.69 1.40 -5.14
CA ARG A 181 -3.79 2.86 -4.92
C ARG A 181 -4.01 3.62 -6.23
N ALA A 182 -4.89 3.12 -7.08
CA ALA A 182 -5.24 3.79 -8.33
C ALA A 182 -5.96 5.10 -8.03
N LYS A 183 -5.65 6.16 -8.79
CA LYS A 183 -6.44 7.40 -8.71
C LYS A 183 -7.87 7.10 -9.11
N THR A 184 -8.83 7.82 -8.55
CA THR A 184 -10.26 7.68 -8.93
C THR A 184 -10.46 7.80 -10.45
N THR A 185 -9.66 8.64 -11.12
CA THR A 185 -9.65 8.78 -12.58
C THR A 185 -9.21 7.52 -13.30
N GLU A 186 -8.17 6.83 -12.80
CA GLU A 186 -7.66 5.59 -13.38
C GLU A 186 -8.67 4.44 -13.19
N LEU A 187 -9.30 4.38 -12.01
CA LEU A 187 -10.34 3.40 -11.71
C LEU A 187 -11.57 3.58 -12.61
N VAL A 188 -11.99 4.83 -12.87
CA VAL A 188 -13.10 5.13 -13.79
C VAL A 188 -12.76 4.70 -15.22
N VAL A 189 -11.55 4.99 -15.71
CA VAL A 189 -11.11 4.57 -17.05
C VAL A 189 -11.04 3.04 -17.17
N ALA A 190 -10.53 2.35 -16.16
CA ALA A 190 -10.50 0.88 -16.13
C ALA A 190 -11.92 0.28 -16.08
N GLY A 191 -12.85 0.91 -15.35
CA GLY A 191 -14.24 0.48 -15.27
C GLY A 191 -15.00 0.66 -16.58
N THR A 192 -14.84 1.81 -17.23
CA THR A 192 -15.52 2.09 -18.50
C THR A 192 -15.02 1.18 -19.61
N THR A 193 -13.70 1.01 -19.76
CA THR A 193 -13.11 0.10 -20.74
C THR A 193 -13.60 -1.33 -20.56
N TYR A 194 -13.64 -1.82 -19.33
CA TYR A 194 -14.16 -3.16 -19.02
C TYR A 194 -15.66 -3.30 -19.32
N ALA A 195 -16.47 -2.32 -18.91
CA ALA A 195 -17.91 -2.31 -19.18
C ALA A 195 -18.22 -2.31 -20.69
N THR A 196 -17.47 -1.54 -21.49
CA THR A 196 -17.59 -1.52 -22.95
C THR A 196 -17.35 -2.91 -23.55
N VAL A 197 -16.30 -3.61 -23.12
CA VAL A 197 -16.00 -4.97 -23.60
C VAL A 197 -17.15 -5.93 -23.28
N LEU A 198 -17.69 -5.91 -22.06
CA LEU A 198 -18.79 -6.78 -21.67
C LEU A 198 -20.10 -6.48 -22.42
N ILE A 199 -20.41 -5.20 -22.66
CA ILE A 199 -21.61 -4.80 -23.42
C ILE A 199 -21.61 -5.40 -24.83
N VAL A 200 -20.45 -5.45 -25.50
CA VAL A 200 -20.34 -6.05 -26.84
C VAL A 200 -20.72 -7.52 -26.82
N PHE A 201 -20.32 -8.28 -25.79
CA PHE A 201 -20.68 -9.69 -25.65
C PHE A 201 -22.17 -9.90 -25.32
N VAL A 202 -22.78 -8.98 -24.57
CA VAL A 202 -24.22 -9.03 -24.30
C VAL A 202 -25.03 -8.73 -25.57
N SER A 203 -24.59 -7.76 -26.39
CA SER A 203 -25.29 -7.37 -27.62
C SER A 203 -25.19 -8.44 -28.70
N GLY A 204 -23.97 -8.95 -28.99
CA GLY A 204 -23.76 -9.93 -30.07
C GLY A 204 -24.38 -11.30 -29.82
N THR A 205 -24.79 -11.60 -28.59
CA THR A 205 -25.50 -12.83 -28.23
C THR A 205 -27.02 -12.66 -28.18
N SER A 206 -27.52 -11.43 -28.28
CA SER A 206 -28.96 -11.12 -28.37
C SER A 206 -29.45 -11.13 -29.83
N ASP A 207 -28.58 -10.75 -30.77
CA ASP A 207 -28.89 -10.75 -32.22
C ASP A 207 -29.01 -12.15 -32.84
N LYS A 208 -28.61 -13.21 -32.12
CA LYS A 208 -28.77 -14.60 -32.59
C LYS A 208 -30.15 -15.22 -32.28
N VAL A 209 -31.08 -14.44 -31.70
CA VAL A 209 -32.41 -14.90 -31.27
C VAL A 209 -33.55 -14.31 -32.14
N THR A 210 -33.22 -13.65 -33.24
CA THR A 210 -34.17 -13.27 -34.32
C THR A 210 -33.76 -13.92 -35.62
#